data_AF-A0A1Q9CMW8-F1
#
_entry.id   AF-A0A1Q9CMW8-F1
#
_cell.length_a   1.000
_cell.length_b   1.000
_cell.length_c   1.000
_cell.angle_alpha   90.00
_cell.angle_beta   90.00
_cell.angle_gamma   90.00
#
_symmetry.space_group_name_H-M   'P 1'
#
loop_
_entity.id
_entity.type
_entity.pdbx_description
1 polymer ?
#
loop_
_entity_poly.entity_id
_entity_poly.type
_entity_poly.pdbx_seq_one_letter_code
_entity_poly.pdbx_strand_id
1 'polypeptide(L)'
;MEEASDTSVGIGRLRALCCFGFGVAATSLLPWDGQSIIADLHFFTAESGTTLAPATTTTTTSGPICSSIRCGSWSRMPQAPPVPKEPPFYWKKHLVLIGDSRMRYQYASLAYFFTYDAFATGTNMAFLASVEQAQEGYNHWFNRTSQVLRHDMCNCFRAKPWRPTLAVEHHYYRNPEKMLAITYLQRFGTNIMQGHWKAEGTSLDQCNCPCGPNECNILQIPSRWNVTTIAELASLVVGFQPDFVVFHPGWEEITSWRQEDVVQLFTEIQEARPSAQMYFKTRLLTSRENPQTFLTTLNSLYADMYQKHRFAERGWHMYDVSNLTANWKVKDMKCSFMWDNFHYDLPSNNAFNKLLLRDLFGVDVQ
;
A
#
# COMPACT_ATOMS: atom_id res chain seq x y z
N MET A 1 48.49 -52.47 24.04
CA MET A 1 47.38 -52.99 24.86
C MET A 1 46.23 -52.05 24.61
N GLU A 2 45.62 -52.16 23.43
CA GLU A 2 44.46 -53.04 23.13
C GLU A 2 43.18 -52.26 23.45
N GLU A 3 42.18 -52.13 22.58
CA GLU A 3 41.94 -52.68 21.25
C GLU A 3 40.77 -51.90 20.61
N ALA A 4 40.60 -52.06 19.30
CA ALA A 4 39.57 -51.46 18.47
C ALA A 4 38.32 -52.35 18.36
N SER A 5 37.20 -51.78 17.91
CA SER A 5 36.16 -52.37 17.02
C SER A 5 35.06 -51.31 16.89
N ASP A 6 34.68 -50.73 15.75
CA ASP A 6 34.47 -51.18 14.38
C ASP A 6 33.43 -52.30 14.23
N THR A 7 32.24 -51.95 13.76
CA THR A 7 31.44 -52.78 12.85
C THR A 7 30.53 -51.89 12.00
N SER A 8 30.80 -51.97 10.71
CA SER A 8 30.00 -51.48 9.59
C SER A 8 29.18 -52.63 9.01
N VAL A 9 27.92 -52.39 8.62
CA VAL A 9 27.14 -53.01 7.51
C VAL A 9 25.93 -52.08 7.32
N GLY A 10 25.48 -51.59 6.16
CA GLY A 10 25.71 -51.97 4.78
C GLY A 10 24.37 -52.22 4.06
N ILE A 11 24.04 -51.34 3.10
CA ILE A 11 23.29 -51.60 1.85
C ILE A 11 21.74 -51.56 1.88
N GLY A 12 21.18 -50.74 0.98
CA GLY A 12 19.78 -50.81 0.54
C GLY A 12 19.34 -49.68 -0.38
N ARG A 13 19.90 -49.56 -1.58
CA ARG A 13 19.40 -48.69 -2.67
C ARG A 13 18.14 -49.31 -3.31
N LEU A 14 17.16 -48.48 -3.65
CA LEU A 14 16.23 -48.75 -4.75
C LEU A 14 15.94 -47.46 -5.53
N ARG A 15 16.39 -47.46 -6.79
CA ARG A 15 16.02 -46.51 -7.85
C ARG A 15 14.72 -47.00 -8.50
N ALA A 16 13.87 -46.09 -8.94
CA ALA A 16 12.99 -46.32 -10.08
C ALA A 16 13.10 -45.12 -11.03
N LEU A 17 13.66 -45.40 -12.21
CA LEU A 17 13.57 -44.60 -13.43
C LEU A 17 12.19 -44.84 -14.07
N CYS A 18 11.63 -43.81 -14.71
CA CYS A 18 10.95 -43.97 -15.99
C CYS A 18 11.33 -42.80 -16.90
N CYS A 19 11.93 -43.14 -18.04
CA CYS A 19 12.24 -42.28 -19.18
C CYS A 19 11.11 -42.30 -20.20
N PHE A 20 10.93 -41.19 -20.93
CA PHE A 20 10.67 -41.04 -22.39
C PHE A 20 10.78 -39.51 -22.63
N GLY A 21 11.73 -38.90 -23.37
CA GLY A 21 12.30 -39.19 -24.69
C GLY A 21 11.28 -38.75 -25.76
N PHE A 22 11.47 -37.84 -26.72
CA PHE A 22 12.57 -37.05 -27.30
C PHE A 22 11.91 -35.92 -28.13
N GLY A 23 12.63 -34.84 -28.49
CA GLY A 23 12.24 -34.03 -29.64
C GLY A 23 12.77 -32.59 -29.63
N VAL A 24 13.94 -32.38 -30.24
CA VAL A 24 14.49 -31.06 -30.56
C VAL A 24 13.98 -30.67 -31.94
N ALA A 25 13.46 -29.46 -32.11
CA ALA A 25 13.41 -28.79 -33.40
C ALA A 25 13.47 -27.26 -33.20
N ALA A 26 14.42 -26.64 -33.87
CA ALA A 26 14.58 -25.20 -33.98
C ALA A 26 13.87 -24.69 -35.25
N THR A 27 13.11 -23.61 -35.12
CA THR A 27 12.64 -22.72 -36.22
C THR A 27 12.32 -21.36 -35.57
N SER A 28 13.16 -20.35 -35.79
CA SER A 28 13.08 -19.31 -36.84
C SER A 28 12.09 -18.17 -36.54
N LEU A 29 12.64 -16.96 -36.66
CA LEU A 29 12.09 -15.62 -36.45
C LEU A 29 10.88 -15.24 -37.34
N LEU A 30 10.19 -14.17 -36.88
CA LEU A 30 9.26 -13.22 -37.56
C LEU A 30 7.74 -13.50 -37.41
N PRO A 31 6.87 -12.48 -37.58
CA PRO A 31 6.53 -11.45 -36.60
C PRO A 31 5.05 -11.53 -36.17
N TRP A 32 4.74 -10.87 -35.04
CA TRP A 32 3.37 -10.80 -34.50
C TRP A 32 2.61 -9.66 -35.19
N ASP A 33 1.72 -10.00 -36.12
CA ASP A 33 0.73 -9.08 -36.67
C ASP A 33 -0.46 -8.95 -35.72
N GLY A 34 -0.85 -7.70 -35.46
CA GLY A 34 -1.98 -7.36 -34.63
C GLY A 34 -3.31 -7.71 -35.31
N GLN A 35 -4.21 -8.35 -34.55
CA GLN A 35 -5.64 -8.28 -34.80
C GLN A 35 -6.39 -8.13 -33.48
N SER A 36 -7.06 -6.99 -33.38
CA SER A 36 -8.07 -6.61 -32.41
C SER A 36 -9.27 -7.56 -32.47
N ILE A 37 -9.64 -8.16 -31.34
CA ILE A 37 -10.94 -8.81 -31.17
C ILE A 37 -11.88 -7.78 -30.55
N ILE A 38 -12.75 -7.23 -31.38
CA ILE A 38 -13.96 -6.51 -30.96
C ILE A 38 -14.97 -7.60 -30.56
N ALA A 39 -15.41 -7.58 -29.30
CA ALA A 39 -16.52 -8.41 -28.84
C ALA A 39 -17.79 -7.57 -28.83
N ASP A 40 -18.72 -7.89 -29.72
CA ASP A 40 -20.07 -7.37 -29.79
C ASP A 40 -20.85 -7.74 -28.52
N LEU A 41 -21.32 -6.73 -27.78
CA LEU A 41 -22.26 -6.87 -26.67
C LEU A 41 -23.65 -6.49 -27.16
N HIS A 42 -24.47 -7.51 -27.41
CA HIS A 42 -25.89 -7.37 -27.69
C HIS A 42 -26.65 -6.92 -26.43
N PHE A 43 -27.33 -5.78 -26.54
CA PHE A 43 -28.33 -5.31 -25.59
C PHE A 43 -29.62 -6.14 -25.72
N PHE A 44 -30.06 -6.75 -24.62
CA PHE A 44 -31.46 -7.15 -24.45
C PHE A 44 -32.11 -6.24 -23.41
N THR A 45 -32.98 -5.36 -23.86
CA THR A 45 -33.99 -4.69 -23.04
C THR A 45 -35.17 -5.64 -22.87
N ALA A 46 -35.55 -5.88 -21.62
CA ALA A 46 -36.84 -6.50 -21.30
C ALA A 46 -37.51 -5.66 -20.22
N GLU A 47 -38.49 -4.88 -20.65
CA GLU A 47 -39.50 -4.26 -19.80
C GLU A 47 -40.35 -5.36 -19.17
N SER A 48 -40.56 -5.30 -17.84
CA SER A 48 -41.76 -5.88 -17.25
C SER A 48 -42.20 -5.02 -16.08
N GLY A 49 -43.38 -4.43 -16.24
CA GLY A 49 -44.05 -3.65 -15.23
C GLY A 49 -44.56 -4.54 -14.10
N THR A 50 -44.37 -4.08 -12.88
CA THR A 50 -45.15 -4.53 -11.72
C THR A 50 -45.54 -3.32 -10.90
N THR A 51 -46.85 -3.16 -10.77
CA THR A 51 -47.56 -2.18 -9.93
C THR A 51 -47.20 -2.35 -8.46
N LEU A 52 -46.64 -1.31 -7.84
CA LEU A 52 -46.36 -1.24 -6.41
C LEU A 52 -47.60 -0.72 -5.66
N ALA A 53 -48.04 -1.49 -4.66
CA ALA A 53 -48.98 -1.04 -3.63
C ALA A 53 -48.31 -0.01 -2.68
N PRO A 54 -49.06 0.92 -2.07
CA PRO A 54 -48.48 1.97 -1.24
C PRO A 54 -47.92 1.38 0.06
N ALA A 55 -46.61 1.53 0.26
CA ALA A 55 -45.93 1.13 1.48
C ALA A 55 -46.28 2.09 2.63
N THR A 56 -46.74 1.49 3.72
CA THR A 56 -47.02 2.11 5.01
C THR A 56 -45.76 2.79 5.55
N THR A 57 -45.85 4.07 5.87
CA THR A 57 -44.75 4.89 6.36
C THR A 57 -44.46 4.56 7.83
N THR A 58 -43.69 3.51 8.08
CA THR A 58 -43.04 3.32 9.40
C THR A 58 -41.94 4.35 9.53
N THR A 59 -42.19 5.35 10.38
CA THR A 59 -41.21 6.36 10.80
C THR A 59 -40.17 5.66 11.69
N THR A 60 -39.15 5.06 11.08
CA THR A 60 -37.95 4.64 11.79
C THR A 60 -37.19 5.90 12.19
N THR A 61 -37.29 6.25 13.47
CA THR A 61 -36.40 7.21 14.13
C THR A 61 -34.95 6.81 13.87
N SER A 62 -34.31 7.51 12.95
CA SER A 62 -32.88 7.44 12.66
C SER A 62 -32.09 8.03 13.83
N GLY A 63 -31.87 7.21 14.86
CA GLY A 63 -30.79 7.50 15.82
C GLY A 63 -29.46 7.55 15.05
N PRO A 64 -28.56 8.52 15.32
CA PRO A 64 -27.27 8.56 14.65
C PRO A 64 -26.51 7.28 15.02
N ILE A 65 -26.13 6.50 14.02
CA ILE A 65 -25.52 5.17 14.21
C ILE A 65 -24.08 5.26 14.77
N CYS A 66 -23.49 6.48 14.85
CA CYS A 66 -22.33 6.78 15.69
C CYS A 66 -22.70 7.19 17.16
N SER A 67 -23.91 6.90 17.66
CA SER A 67 -24.34 7.33 19.02
C SER A 67 -23.72 6.56 20.18
N SER A 68 -23.11 5.39 19.93
CA SER A 68 -22.35 4.65 20.95
C SER A 68 -20.86 4.95 20.95
N ILE A 69 -20.39 5.90 20.14
CA ILE A 69 -19.00 6.26 20.07
C ILE A 69 -18.71 7.20 21.22
N ARG A 70 -18.10 6.66 22.27
CA ARG A 70 -17.17 7.46 23.05
C ARG A 70 -16.14 7.97 22.06
N CYS A 71 -16.31 9.20 21.57
CA CYS A 71 -15.19 10.07 21.26
C CYS A 71 -14.45 10.22 22.59
N GLY A 72 -13.72 9.17 22.99
CA GLY A 72 -13.19 9.05 24.33
C GLY A 72 -12.14 10.13 24.46
N SER A 73 -12.51 11.26 25.04
CA SER A 73 -11.66 12.41 25.35
C SER A 73 -10.37 12.48 24.53
N TRP A 74 -10.48 12.45 23.20
CA TRP A 74 -9.36 12.81 22.33
C TRP A 74 -9.35 14.31 22.42
N SER A 75 -8.69 14.79 23.47
CA SER A 75 -8.44 16.18 23.72
C SER A 75 -7.95 16.77 22.40
N ARG A 76 -8.55 17.91 21.98
CA ARG A 76 -7.90 18.78 20.99
C ARG A 76 -6.42 18.76 21.28
N MET A 77 -5.58 18.61 20.24
CA MET A 77 -4.14 18.56 20.43
C MET A 77 -3.77 19.64 21.45
N PRO A 78 -3.14 19.28 22.59
CA PRO A 78 -2.64 20.30 23.50
C PRO A 78 -1.84 21.29 22.64
N GLN A 79 -1.92 22.59 22.98
CA GLN A 79 -1.15 23.63 22.29
C GLN A 79 0.23 23.06 21.96
N ALA A 80 0.61 23.13 20.67
CA ALA A 80 1.77 22.41 20.14
C ALA A 80 2.93 22.47 21.15
N PRO A 81 3.54 21.33 21.51
CA PRO A 81 4.57 21.33 22.53
C PRO A 81 5.63 22.39 22.20
N PRO A 82 6.20 23.06 23.21
CA PRO A 82 7.20 24.09 22.98
C PRO A 82 8.27 23.54 22.06
N VAL A 83 8.65 24.34 21.05
CA VAL A 83 9.61 23.92 20.03
C VAL A 83 10.88 23.42 20.74
N PRO A 84 11.29 22.17 20.52
CA PRO A 84 12.52 21.65 21.12
C PRO A 84 13.70 22.55 20.73
N LYS A 85 14.67 22.72 21.64
CA LYS A 85 15.89 23.49 21.33
C LYS A 85 16.62 22.93 20.10
N GLU A 86 16.56 21.61 19.93
CA GLU A 86 17.05 20.87 18.78
C GLU A 86 15.91 19.99 18.27
N PRO A 87 15.09 20.48 17.32
CA PRO A 87 13.98 19.69 16.80
C PRO A 87 14.53 18.47 16.03
N PRO A 88 13.89 17.30 16.15
CA PRO A 88 14.27 16.15 15.36
C PRO A 88 14.10 16.45 13.86
N PHE A 89 14.83 15.75 13.00
CA PHE A 89 14.83 15.94 11.54
C PHE A 89 13.42 15.83 10.90
N TYR A 90 12.51 15.12 11.55
CA TYR A 90 11.13 14.90 11.11
C TYR A 90 10.12 15.92 11.69
N TRP A 91 10.58 16.94 12.42
CA TRP A 91 9.70 17.91 13.08
C TRP A 91 8.90 18.73 12.09
N LYS A 92 7.58 18.79 12.29
CA LYS A 92 6.59 19.46 11.42
C LYS A 92 6.61 18.93 9.98
N LYS A 93 6.84 17.63 9.81
CA LYS A 93 6.87 16.98 8.51
C LYS A 93 5.61 16.16 8.24
N HIS A 94 5.15 16.19 6.99
CA HIS A 94 4.07 15.35 6.50
C HIS A 94 4.49 14.55 5.28
N LEU A 95 4.45 13.23 5.43
CA LEU A 95 4.65 12.26 4.37
C LEU A 95 3.31 11.70 3.87
N VAL A 96 3.03 11.82 2.58
CA VAL A 96 1.87 11.19 1.93
C VAL A 96 2.35 10.03 1.07
N LEU A 97 1.91 8.82 1.41
CA LEU A 97 2.15 7.58 0.69
C LEU A 97 0.93 7.22 -0.15
N ILE A 98 1.11 7.01 -1.45
CA ILE A 98 0.05 6.64 -2.39
C ILE A 98 0.39 5.27 -2.98
N GLY A 99 -0.54 4.32 -2.96
CA GLY A 99 -0.33 3.05 -3.68
C GLY A 99 -1.34 1.96 -3.36
N ASP A 100 -0.89 0.71 -3.43
CA ASP A 100 -1.67 -0.50 -3.16
C ASP A 100 -1.31 -1.08 -1.77
N SER A 101 -1.76 -2.31 -1.51
CA SER A 101 -1.50 -3.03 -0.25
C SER A 101 -0.02 -3.28 0.05
N ARG A 102 0.91 -3.15 -0.91
CA ARG A 102 2.35 -3.21 -0.63
C ARG A 102 2.85 -1.97 0.10
N MET A 103 2.28 -0.81 -0.22
CA MET A 103 2.57 0.43 0.49
C MET A 103 1.98 0.43 1.91
N ARG A 104 0.87 -0.28 2.15
CA ARG A 104 0.27 -0.44 3.50
C ARG A 104 1.23 -1.00 4.53
N TYR A 105 1.97 -2.06 4.20
CA TYR A 105 2.90 -2.68 5.14
C TYR A 105 4.11 -1.78 5.41
N GLN A 106 4.56 -1.03 4.39
CA GLN A 106 5.58 -0.01 4.58
C GLN A 106 5.08 1.13 5.49
N TYR A 107 3.85 1.61 5.27
CA TYR A 107 3.19 2.59 6.13
C TYR A 107 3.13 2.11 7.58
N ALA A 108 2.63 0.89 7.81
CA ALA A 108 2.45 0.35 9.16
C ALA A 108 3.79 0.21 9.90
N SER A 109 4.85 -0.24 9.21
CA SER A 109 6.22 -0.27 9.73
C SER A 109 6.72 1.13 10.11
N LEU A 110 6.45 2.14 9.26
CA LEU A 110 6.90 3.50 9.48
C LEU A 110 6.16 4.18 10.63
N ALA A 111 4.84 4.03 10.68
CA ALA A 111 4.00 4.51 11.78
C ALA A 111 4.42 3.87 13.12
N TYR A 112 4.75 2.57 13.11
CA TYR A 112 5.29 1.90 14.29
C TYR A 112 6.62 2.53 14.74
N PHE A 113 7.56 2.76 13.82
CA PHE A 113 8.83 3.43 14.13
C PHE A 113 8.60 4.78 14.81
N PHE A 114 7.69 5.61 14.29
CA PHE A 114 7.40 6.89 14.92
C PHE A 114 6.54 6.80 16.19
N THR A 115 5.93 5.64 16.49
CA THR A 115 5.23 5.42 17.75
C THR A 115 6.20 5.01 18.85
N TYR A 116 7.20 4.19 18.52
CA TYR A 116 8.04 3.49 19.50
C TYR A 116 9.55 3.82 19.42
N ASP A 117 9.96 4.69 18.50
CA ASP A 117 11.36 5.05 18.24
C ASP A 117 12.26 3.85 17.87
N ALA A 118 11.64 2.77 17.37
CA ALA A 118 12.31 1.57 16.92
C ALA A 118 11.47 0.85 15.88
N PHE A 119 12.12 0.21 14.92
CA PHE A 119 11.44 -0.71 14.02
C PHE A 119 10.97 -1.95 14.78
N ALA A 120 9.80 -2.47 14.43
CA ALA A 120 9.24 -3.66 15.06
C ALA A 120 10.15 -4.89 14.83
N THR A 121 10.38 -5.64 15.92
CA THR A 121 11.13 -6.90 15.93
C THR A 121 10.34 -8.00 16.65
N GLY A 122 10.74 -9.27 16.51
CA GLY A 122 10.21 -10.40 17.29
C GLY A 122 8.69 -10.62 17.18
N THR A 123 7.98 -10.62 18.31
CA THR A 123 6.52 -10.86 18.36
C THR A 123 5.70 -9.69 17.80
N ASN A 124 6.17 -8.46 17.96
CA ASN A 124 5.57 -7.28 17.30
C ASN A 124 5.77 -7.34 15.77
N MET A 125 6.81 -8.04 15.32
CA MET A 125 7.11 -8.28 13.90
C MET A 125 6.13 -9.28 13.26
N ALA A 126 5.72 -10.32 13.98
CA ALA A 126 4.69 -11.24 13.49
C ALA A 126 3.37 -10.49 13.25
N PHE A 127 2.94 -9.68 14.19
CA PHE A 127 1.64 -9.02 14.14
C PHE A 127 1.44 -8.08 12.91
N LEU A 128 2.43 -7.25 12.55
CA LEU A 128 2.28 -6.30 11.43
C LEU A 128 2.27 -6.98 10.05
N ALA A 129 2.75 -8.23 9.95
CA ALA A 129 2.93 -8.95 8.68
C ALA A 129 2.21 -10.30 8.56
N SER A 130 1.75 -10.92 9.67
CA SER A 130 1.35 -12.33 9.69
C SER A 130 -0.14 -12.59 9.86
N VAL A 131 -0.99 -11.57 10.01
CA VAL A 131 -2.39 -11.80 10.40
C VAL A 131 -3.26 -12.29 9.23
N GLU A 132 -2.83 -12.17 7.98
CA GLU A 132 -3.50 -12.85 6.87
C GLU A 132 -3.13 -14.35 6.77
N GLN A 133 -2.08 -14.83 7.47
CA GLN A 133 -1.78 -16.28 7.59
C GLN A 133 -2.64 -16.97 8.65
N ALA A 134 -2.89 -16.29 9.77
CA ALA A 134 -3.86 -16.77 10.72
C ALA A 134 -5.22 -16.59 10.03
N GLN A 135 -6.09 -17.59 10.02
CA GLN A 135 -7.43 -17.53 9.39
C GLN A 135 -8.38 -16.45 9.99
N GLU A 136 -7.83 -15.50 10.73
CA GLU A 136 -8.45 -14.43 11.49
C GLU A 136 -8.85 -13.23 10.59
N GLY A 137 -8.28 -13.12 9.38
CA GLY A 137 -8.72 -12.21 8.32
C GLY A 137 -8.45 -10.72 8.57
N TYR A 138 -8.80 -9.88 7.57
CA TYR A 138 -8.50 -8.44 7.57
C TYR A 138 -8.99 -7.69 8.82
N ASN A 139 -10.21 -7.98 9.28
CA ASN A 139 -10.77 -7.28 10.44
C ASN A 139 -9.92 -7.48 11.70
N HIS A 140 -9.37 -8.68 11.87
CA HIS A 140 -8.52 -8.98 13.02
C HIS A 140 -7.16 -8.29 12.91
N TRP A 141 -6.57 -8.29 11.71
CA TRP A 141 -5.36 -7.51 11.43
C TRP A 141 -5.58 -6.04 11.79
N PHE A 142 -6.67 -5.45 11.30
CA PHE A 142 -7.03 -4.06 11.53
C PHE A 142 -7.23 -3.72 13.01
N ASN A 143 -7.99 -4.55 13.74
CA ASN A 143 -8.26 -4.32 15.16
C ASN A 143 -6.96 -4.32 15.96
N ARG A 144 -6.03 -5.21 15.63
CA ARG A 144 -4.74 -5.25 16.29
C ARG A 144 -3.82 -4.09 15.85
N THR A 145 -3.82 -3.67 14.57
CA THR A 145 -2.98 -2.53 14.13
C THR A 145 -3.41 -1.24 14.80
N SER A 146 -4.72 -1.04 14.93
CA SER A 146 -5.30 0.11 15.61
C SER A 146 -4.95 0.15 17.10
N GLN A 147 -4.73 -1.00 17.75
CA GLN A 147 -4.30 -1.05 19.17
C GLN A 147 -2.81 -0.71 19.35
N VAL A 148 -1.98 -1.10 18.39
CA VAL A 148 -0.52 -0.89 18.45
C VAL A 148 -0.15 0.52 17.96
N LEU A 149 -0.77 0.99 16.89
CA LEU A 149 -0.50 2.30 16.30
C LEU A 149 -1.36 3.38 16.97
N ARG A 150 -0.97 3.80 18.18
CA ARG A 150 -1.74 4.71 19.06
C ARG A 150 -2.20 6.02 18.42
N HIS A 151 -1.54 6.45 17.36
CA HIS A 151 -1.79 7.72 16.67
C HIS A 151 -2.36 7.52 15.25
N ASP A 152 -2.70 6.29 14.88
CA ASP A 152 -3.29 5.96 13.58
C ASP A 152 -4.81 6.03 13.64
N MET A 153 -5.39 6.69 12.64
CA MET A 153 -6.82 6.65 12.37
C MET A 153 -7.03 6.13 10.96
N CYS A 154 -8.02 5.27 10.77
CA CYS A 154 -8.29 4.72 9.45
C CYS A 154 -9.70 5.06 8.97
N ASN A 155 -9.77 5.52 7.73
CA ASN A 155 -10.98 5.44 6.93
C ASN A 155 -10.92 4.12 6.16
N CYS A 156 -11.44 3.04 6.75
CA CYS A 156 -11.43 1.74 6.09
C CYS A 156 -12.77 1.05 6.13
N PHE A 157 -13.07 0.35 5.05
CA PHE A 157 -14.24 -0.48 4.90
C PHE A 157 -13.94 -1.58 3.88
N ARG A 158 -14.41 -2.80 4.15
CA ARG A 158 -14.36 -3.92 3.20
C ARG A 158 -15.69 -4.64 3.23
N ALA A 159 -16.36 -4.73 2.08
CA ALA A 159 -17.61 -5.48 1.99
C ALA A 159 -17.40 -6.96 2.32
N LYS A 160 -18.42 -7.58 2.94
CA LYS A 160 -18.58 -9.04 3.02
C LYS A 160 -19.81 -9.44 2.19
N PRO A 161 -19.67 -10.24 1.11
CA PRO A 161 -18.42 -10.80 0.56
C PRO A 161 -17.48 -9.73 -0.01
N TRP A 162 -16.19 -10.09 -0.18
CA TRP A 162 -15.16 -9.18 -0.68
C TRP A 162 -15.54 -8.57 -2.03
N ARG A 163 -15.58 -7.24 -2.09
CA ARG A 163 -15.86 -6.47 -3.31
C ARG A 163 -14.86 -5.30 -3.39
N PRO A 164 -13.81 -5.38 -4.23
CA PRO A 164 -12.82 -4.33 -4.35
C PRO A 164 -13.41 -2.96 -4.69
N THR A 165 -14.48 -2.92 -5.49
CA THR A 165 -15.17 -1.67 -5.88
C THR A 165 -15.83 -0.94 -4.72
N LEU A 166 -16.11 -1.65 -3.61
CA LEU A 166 -16.70 -1.09 -2.41
C LEU A 166 -15.68 -0.93 -1.29
N ALA A 167 -14.41 -1.31 -1.50
CA ALA A 167 -13.38 -1.23 -0.48
C ALA A 167 -12.83 0.19 -0.34
N VAL A 168 -12.46 0.53 0.88
CA VAL A 168 -11.79 1.79 1.26
C VAL A 168 -10.71 1.45 2.27
N GLU A 169 -9.52 2.03 2.14
CA GLU A 169 -8.43 1.88 3.12
C GLU A 169 -7.49 3.08 3.03
N HIS A 170 -7.77 4.09 3.84
CA HIS A 170 -6.89 5.23 4.02
C HIS A 170 -6.50 5.33 5.47
N HIS A 171 -5.22 5.52 5.73
CA HIS A 171 -4.69 5.64 7.09
C HIS A 171 -4.09 7.03 7.30
N TYR A 172 -4.28 7.56 8.49
CA TYR A 172 -3.87 8.90 8.89
C TYR A 172 -3.20 8.82 10.25
N TYR A 173 -1.87 8.76 10.25
CA TYR A 173 -1.04 8.74 11.44
C TYR A 173 -0.59 10.15 11.79
N ARG A 174 -0.80 10.57 13.04
CA ARG A 174 -0.45 11.92 13.52
C ARG A 174 0.09 11.86 14.94
N ASN A 175 1.40 11.97 15.10
CA ASN A 175 2.02 12.01 16.42
C ASN A 175 2.23 13.47 16.87
N PRO A 176 1.42 13.99 17.82
CA PRO A 176 1.52 15.38 18.27
C PRO A 176 2.79 15.66 19.07
N GLU A 177 3.34 14.66 19.77
CA GLU A 177 4.58 14.79 20.54
C GLU A 177 5.78 14.98 19.62
N LYS A 178 5.75 14.33 18.46
CA LYS A 178 6.80 14.39 17.42
C LYS A 178 6.54 15.42 16.33
N MET A 179 5.36 16.07 16.35
CA MET A 179 4.86 16.96 15.30
C MET A 179 5.05 16.36 13.89
N LEU A 180 4.73 15.09 13.72
CA LEU A 180 4.89 14.35 12.46
C LEU A 180 3.55 13.77 12.01
N ALA A 181 3.38 13.75 10.69
CA ALA A 181 2.25 13.14 10.04
C ALA A 181 2.64 12.16 8.94
N ILE A 182 1.86 11.09 8.82
CA ILE A 182 1.93 10.16 7.70
C ILE A 182 0.50 9.89 7.23
N THR A 183 0.24 10.07 5.95
CA THR A 183 -1.03 9.69 5.32
C THR A 183 -0.76 8.57 4.33
N TYR A 184 -1.55 7.51 4.36
CA TYR A 184 -1.55 6.47 3.35
C TYR A 184 -2.88 6.47 2.60
N LEU A 185 -2.80 6.55 1.28
CA LEU A 185 -3.94 6.54 0.38
C LEU A 185 -3.90 5.30 -0.52
N GLN A 186 -4.85 4.38 -0.31
CA GLN A 186 -4.99 3.19 -1.14
C GLN A 186 -5.94 3.38 -2.32
N ARG A 187 -5.54 2.93 -3.50
CA ARG A 187 -6.46 2.74 -4.63
C ARG A 187 -7.23 1.43 -4.51
N PHE A 188 -8.54 1.51 -4.70
CA PHE A 188 -9.43 0.36 -4.81
C PHE A 188 -10.51 0.59 -5.86
N GLY A 189 -10.90 -0.49 -6.55
CA GLY A 189 -12.07 -0.47 -7.43
C GLY A 189 -11.84 0.25 -8.75
N THR A 190 -12.95 0.72 -9.34
CA THR A 190 -12.98 1.44 -10.62
C THR A 190 -12.68 2.93 -10.47
N ASN A 191 -12.93 3.50 -9.29
CA ASN A 191 -12.52 4.86 -8.96
C ASN A 191 -11.00 4.89 -8.72
N ILE A 192 -10.39 6.08 -8.83
CA ILE A 192 -8.97 6.22 -8.45
C ILE A 192 -8.86 6.05 -6.94
N MET A 193 -9.67 6.76 -6.16
CA MET A 193 -9.79 6.62 -4.69
C MET A 193 -11.16 7.08 -4.22
N GLN A 194 -11.63 6.58 -3.07
CA GLN A 194 -12.88 7.02 -2.48
C GLN A 194 -12.83 6.85 -0.97
N GLY A 195 -13.54 7.68 -0.22
CA GLY A 195 -13.59 7.55 1.23
C GLY A 195 -14.78 8.22 1.90
N HIS A 196 -15.01 7.80 3.14
CA HIS A 196 -16.13 8.27 3.96
C HIS A 196 -15.77 9.52 4.76
N TRP A 197 -14.48 9.72 5.03
CA TRP A 197 -13.94 10.91 5.67
C TRP A 197 -12.47 11.03 5.29
N LYS A 198 -11.87 12.20 5.52
CA LYS A 198 -10.43 12.42 5.35
C LYS A 198 -9.93 13.34 6.45
N ALA A 199 -8.67 13.21 6.84
CA ALA A 199 -8.04 14.20 7.70
C ALA A 199 -7.87 15.54 6.95
N GLU A 200 -7.90 16.66 7.66
CA GLU A 200 -7.66 17.98 7.07
C GLU A 200 -6.29 18.52 7.46
N GLY A 201 -5.50 18.95 6.46
CA GLY A 201 -4.24 19.66 6.68
C GLY A 201 -3.28 18.99 7.67
N THR A 202 -2.80 19.78 8.64
CA THR A 202 -1.89 19.34 9.72
C THR A 202 -2.51 19.37 11.12
N SER A 203 -3.73 19.90 11.26
CA SER A 203 -4.45 19.95 12.54
C SER A 203 -5.45 18.80 12.66
N LEU A 204 -5.33 17.99 13.70
CA LEU A 204 -6.41 17.10 14.13
C LEU A 204 -7.47 17.92 14.86
N ASP A 205 -8.31 18.63 14.11
CA ASP A 205 -9.65 18.97 14.60
C ASP A 205 -10.61 18.02 13.91
N GLN A 206 -11.00 16.95 14.60
CA GLN A 206 -12.38 16.48 14.73
C GLN A 206 -12.45 15.01 15.18
N CYS A 207 -13.44 14.78 16.03
CA CYS A 207 -13.99 13.48 16.40
C CYS A 207 -14.30 12.65 15.16
N ASN A 208 -13.38 11.82 14.70
CA ASN A 208 -13.68 10.84 13.67
C ASN A 208 -13.94 9.50 14.34
N CYS A 209 -15.17 9.00 14.11
CA CYS A 209 -15.65 7.70 14.56
C CYS A 209 -14.52 6.67 14.30
N PRO A 210 -13.96 6.00 15.32
CA PRO A 210 -13.25 4.76 15.09
C PRO A 210 -14.30 3.74 14.68
N CYS A 211 -14.83 3.88 13.45
CA CYS A 211 -15.59 2.82 12.85
C CYS A 211 -14.62 1.64 12.77
N GLY A 212 -14.85 0.61 13.57
CA GLY A 212 -14.25 -0.67 13.29
C GLY A 212 -14.53 -1.08 11.84
N PRO A 213 -13.75 -2.02 11.29
CA PRO A 213 -13.99 -2.50 9.95
C PRO A 213 -15.39 -3.11 9.94
N ASN A 214 -16.28 -2.60 9.10
CA ASN A 214 -17.72 -2.91 8.98
C ASN A 214 -18.72 -2.17 9.90
N GLU A 215 -18.28 -1.28 10.80
CA GLU A 215 -19.22 -0.49 11.64
C GLU A 215 -19.78 0.73 10.90
N CYS A 216 -19.03 1.24 9.93
CA CYS A 216 -19.53 2.15 8.91
C CYS A 216 -20.21 1.31 7.80
N ASN A 217 -21.47 0.87 7.99
CA ASN A 217 -22.21 0.16 6.94
C ASN A 217 -22.42 1.08 5.72
N ILE A 218 -21.79 0.77 4.59
CA ILE A 218 -21.87 1.56 3.35
C ILE A 218 -23.27 1.68 2.76
N LEU A 219 -24.19 0.78 3.12
CA LEU A 219 -25.60 0.91 2.73
C LEU A 219 -26.28 2.07 3.47
N GLN A 220 -25.65 2.60 4.52
CA GLN A 220 -26.17 3.65 5.39
C GLN A 220 -25.31 4.93 5.35
N ILE A 221 -24.03 4.86 4.94
CA ILE A 221 -23.13 6.01 4.84
C ILE A 221 -22.50 6.04 3.44
N PRO A 222 -22.96 6.90 2.52
CA PRO A 222 -22.32 7.05 1.22
C PRO A 222 -20.89 7.59 1.36
N SER A 223 -20.04 7.27 0.37
CA SER A 223 -18.72 7.89 0.26
C SER A 223 -18.87 9.41 0.28
N ARG A 224 -18.19 10.09 1.21
CA ARG A 224 -18.28 11.56 1.32
C ARG A 224 -17.37 12.25 0.32
N TRP A 225 -16.38 11.54 -0.21
CA TRP A 225 -15.54 12.00 -1.29
C TRP A 225 -15.24 10.85 -2.24
N ASN A 226 -15.13 11.17 -3.52
CA ASN A 226 -14.77 10.25 -4.58
C ASN A 226 -13.81 10.98 -5.52
N VAL A 227 -12.74 10.31 -5.91
CA VAL A 227 -11.72 10.80 -6.83
C VAL A 227 -11.79 9.97 -8.08
N THR A 228 -12.18 10.62 -9.17
CA THR A 228 -12.39 10.03 -10.49
C THR A 228 -11.37 10.51 -11.51
N THR A 229 -10.71 11.64 -11.25
CA THR A 229 -9.65 12.19 -12.10
C THR A 229 -8.34 12.37 -11.36
N ILE A 230 -7.24 12.48 -12.11
CA ILE A 230 -5.91 12.76 -11.55
C ILE A 230 -5.87 14.13 -10.88
N ALA A 231 -6.58 15.12 -11.43
CA ALA A 231 -6.64 16.45 -10.85
C ALA A 231 -7.35 16.49 -9.49
N GLU A 232 -8.43 15.71 -9.35
CA GLU A 232 -9.09 15.50 -8.06
C GLU A 232 -8.16 14.81 -7.06
N LEU A 233 -7.33 13.86 -7.51
CA LEU A 233 -6.33 13.21 -6.65
C LEU A 233 -5.27 14.21 -6.20
N ALA A 234 -4.74 15.02 -7.12
CA ALA A 234 -3.76 16.05 -6.82
C ALA A 234 -4.32 17.05 -5.80
N SER A 235 -5.54 17.55 -6.01
CA SER A 235 -6.24 18.45 -5.08
C SER A 235 -6.44 17.82 -3.69
N LEU A 236 -6.83 16.55 -3.63
CA LEU A 236 -6.92 15.79 -2.38
C LEU A 236 -5.55 15.75 -1.66
N VAL A 237 -4.47 15.43 -2.38
CA VAL A 237 -3.13 15.34 -1.82
C VAL A 237 -2.62 16.70 -1.34
N VAL A 238 -2.82 17.77 -2.12
CA VAL A 238 -2.47 19.14 -1.76
C VAL A 238 -3.17 19.60 -0.48
N GLY A 239 -4.43 19.19 -0.27
CA GLY A 239 -5.21 19.47 0.93
C GLY A 239 -4.58 18.94 2.22
N PHE A 240 -3.75 17.91 2.15
CA PHE A 240 -2.98 17.38 3.28
C PHE A 240 -1.75 18.21 3.63
N GLN A 241 -1.34 19.14 2.76
CA GLN A 241 -0.12 19.95 2.89
C GLN A 241 1.15 19.09 3.08
N PRO A 242 1.48 18.20 2.13
CA PRO A 242 2.65 17.33 2.24
C PRO A 242 3.96 18.10 2.13
N ASP A 243 4.98 17.65 2.88
CA ASP A 243 6.39 17.92 2.58
C ASP A 243 6.94 16.91 1.57
N PHE A 244 6.46 15.67 1.65
CA PHE A 244 6.91 14.56 0.82
C PHE A 244 5.73 13.77 0.30
N VAL A 245 5.77 13.43 -0.99
CA VAL A 245 4.80 12.53 -1.63
C VAL A 245 5.56 11.34 -2.21
N VAL A 246 5.22 10.14 -1.77
CA VAL A 246 5.77 8.89 -2.31
C VAL A 246 4.65 8.14 -3.01
N PHE A 247 4.76 8.01 -4.32
CA PHE A 247 3.79 7.30 -5.14
C PHE A 247 4.35 5.94 -5.57
N HIS A 248 3.58 4.88 -5.38
CA HIS A 248 3.84 3.55 -5.91
C HIS A 248 2.65 3.11 -6.76
N PRO A 249 2.88 2.73 -8.03
CA PRO A 249 1.79 2.39 -8.96
C PRO A 249 1.10 1.07 -8.63
N GLY A 250 1.67 0.28 -7.72
CA GLY A 250 1.13 -1.01 -7.30
C GLY A 250 1.59 -2.16 -8.18
N TRP A 251 1.03 -3.34 -7.93
CA TRP A 251 1.35 -4.56 -8.66
C TRP A 251 0.80 -4.60 -10.10
N GLU A 252 -0.32 -3.91 -10.35
CA GLU A 252 -0.98 -3.75 -11.66
C GLU A 252 -0.46 -2.53 -12.44
N GLU A 253 0.76 -2.08 -12.17
CA GLU A 253 1.36 -0.86 -12.73
C GLU A 253 1.12 -0.69 -14.23
N ILE A 254 1.35 -1.75 -15.02
CA ILE A 254 1.27 -1.71 -16.48
C ILE A 254 -0.18 -1.60 -16.98
N THR A 255 -1.16 -1.99 -16.17
CA THR A 255 -2.58 -2.05 -16.57
C THR A 255 -3.43 -0.96 -15.94
N SER A 256 -2.98 -0.37 -14.82
CA SER A 256 -3.83 0.49 -13.98
C SER A 256 -3.39 1.96 -13.95
N TRP A 257 -2.11 2.28 -14.14
CA TRP A 257 -1.59 3.65 -14.13
C TRP A 257 -0.78 3.93 -15.39
N ARG A 258 -1.15 4.97 -16.14
CA ARG A 258 -0.34 5.42 -17.27
C ARG A 258 0.77 6.32 -16.76
N GLN A 259 1.90 6.38 -17.46
CA GLN A 259 3.00 7.28 -17.11
C GLN A 259 2.53 8.74 -17.08
N GLU A 260 1.64 9.10 -18.01
CA GLU A 260 1.04 10.43 -18.12
C GLU A 260 0.21 10.78 -16.87
N ASP A 261 -0.47 9.81 -16.26
CA ASP A 261 -1.26 10.02 -15.05
C ASP A 261 -0.35 10.37 -13.85
N VAL A 262 0.81 9.71 -13.74
CA VAL A 262 1.81 10.00 -12.71
C VAL A 262 2.43 11.39 -12.92
N VAL A 263 2.76 11.71 -14.16
CA VAL A 263 3.35 13.01 -14.52
C VAL A 263 2.35 14.13 -14.25
N GLN A 264 1.08 13.95 -14.60
CA GLN A 264 0.03 14.91 -14.29
C GLN A 264 -0.12 15.07 -12.77
N LEU A 265 -0.21 13.97 -12.02
CA LEU A 265 -0.34 14.00 -10.57
C LEU A 265 0.78 14.79 -9.90
N PHE A 266 2.03 14.50 -10.25
CA PHE A 266 3.19 15.18 -9.67
C PHE A 266 3.27 16.65 -10.11
N THR A 267 2.93 16.97 -11.35
CA THR A 267 2.92 18.35 -11.86
C THR A 267 1.93 19.19 -11.06
N GLU A 268 0.69 18.72 -10.94
CA GLU A 268 -0.36 19.48 -10.26
C GLU A 268 -0.09 19.65 -8.75
N ILE A 269 0.45 18.62 -8.09
CA ILE A 269 0.87 18.75 -6.69
C ILE A 269 2.02 19.76 -6.56
N GLN A 270 3.05 19.66 -7.41
CA GLN A 270 4.23 20.55 -7.34
C GLN A 270 3.85 22.01 -7.63
N GLU A 271 2.97 22.27 -8.58
CA GLU A 271 2.50 23.63 -8.90
C GLU A 271 1.74 24.25 -7.72
N ALA A 272 0.86 23.48 -7.08
CA ALA A 272 0.10 23.94 -5.92
C ALA A 272 0.92 23.95 -4.62
N ARG A 273 1.97 23.13 -4.52
CA ARG A 273 2.88 23.02 -3.37
C ARG A 273 4.34 22.92 -3.84
N PRO A 274 4.96 24.04 -4.24
CA PRO A 274 6.33 24.03 -4.80
C PRO A 274 7.41 23.51 -3.86
N SER A 275 7.16 23.51 -2.55
CA SER A 275 8.09 23.00 -1.54
C SER A 275 7.99 21.48 -1.30
N ALA A 276 6.93 20.83 -1.80
CA ALA A 276 6.75 19.40 -1.62
C ALA A 276 7.72 18.64 -2.54
N GLN A 277 8.31 17.56 -2.04
CA GLN A 277 9.22 16.71 -2.81
C GLN A 277 8.50 15.45 -3.29
N MET A 278 8.66 15.13 -4.57
CA MET A 278 7.95 14.03 -5.22
C MET A 278 8.88 12.83 -5.41
N TYR A 279 8.45 11.65 -4.97
CA TYR A 279 9.18 10.39 -5.07
C TYR A 279 8.34 9.36 -5.79
N PHE A 280 8.82 8.92 -6.94
CA PHE A 280 8.28 7.75 -7.62
C PHE A 280 8.97 6.48 -7.11
N LYS A 281 8.23 5.67 -6.35
CA LYS A 281 8.68 4.36 -5.88
C LYS A 281 8.44 3.34 -6.97
N THR A 282 9.52 2.77 -7.48
CA THR A 282 9.46 1.75 -8.54
C THR A 282 8.81 0.45 -8.04
N ARG A 283 8.42 -0.44 -8.95
CA ARG A 283 7.72 -1.68 -8.64
C ARG A 283 8.60 -2.64 -7.86
N LEU A 284 8.00 -3.35 -6.92
CA LEU A 284 8.65 -4.41 -6.15
C LEU A 284 8.61 -5.75 -6.91
N LEU A 285 9.73 -6.46 -6.95
CA LEU A 285 9.82 -7.81 -7.51
C LEU A 285 8.95 -8.81 -6.73
N THR A 286 8.35 -9.82 -7.36
CA THR A 286 7.62 -10.90 -6.69
C THR A 286 8.46 -12.16 -6.50
N SER A 287 8.03 -13.07 -5.62
CA SER A 287 8.77 -14.33 -5.39
C SER A 287 8.88 -15.20 -6.65
N ARG A 288 7.98 -15.02 -7.63
CA ARG A 288 7.94 -15.83 -8.86
C ARG A 288 8.73 -15.25 -10.02
N GLU A 289 9.12 -13.97 -9.97
CA GLU A 289 9.79 -13.30 -11.08
C GLU A 289 11.30 -13.57 -11.11
N ASN A 290 11.87 -13.73 -12.31
CA ASN A 290 13.31 -13.79 -12.47
C ASN A 290 13.91 -12.37 -12.30
N PRO A 291 14.91 -12.15 -11.42
CA PRO A 291 15.50 -10.83 -11.20
C PRO A 291 16.04 -10.16 -12.46
N GLN A 292 16.72 -10.93 -13.33
CA GLN A 292 17.34 -10.38 -14.53
C GLN A 292 16.29 -9.93 -15.54
N THR A 293 15.29 -10.78 -15.82
CA THR A 293 14.18 -10.42 -16.73
C THR A 293 13.39 -9.23 -16.19
N PHE A 294 13.09 -9.24 -14.89
CA PHE A 294 12.39 -8.16 -14.21
C PHE A 294 13.12 -6.82 -14.36
N LEU A 295 14.43 -6.79 -14.11
CA LEU A 295 15.24 -5.58 -14.25
C LEU A 295 15.34 -5.13 -15.70
N THR A 296 15.56 -6.04 -16.66
CA THR A 296 15.63 -5.65 -18.07
C THR A 296 14.34 -4.94 -18.52
N THR A 297 13.17 -5.49 -18.16
CA THR A 297 11.88 -4.90 -18.52
C THR A 297 11.63 -3.58 -17.81
N LEU A 298 11.81 -3.52 -16.49
CA LEU A 298 11.49 -2.32 -15.72
C LEU A 298 12.52 -1.20 -15.87
N ASN A 299 13.81 -1.52 -16.01
CA ASN A 299 14.82 -0.50 -16.27
C ASN A 299 14.53 0.20 -17.59
N SER A 300 14.10 -0.52 -18.62
CA SER A 300 13.68 0.13 -19.88
C SER A 300 12.48 1.04 -19.67
N LEU A 301 11.46 0.57 -18.94
CA LEU A 301 10.24 1.34 -18.67
C LEU A 301 10.51 2.61 -17.85
N TYR A 302 11.25 2.49 -16.75
CA TYR A 302 11.53 3.61 -15.86
C TYR A 302 12.61 4.54 -16.39
N ALA A 303 13.61 4.03 -17.11
CA ALA A 303 14.58 4.91 -17.77
C ALA A 303 13.89 5.76 -18.84
N ASP A 304 12.99 5.16 -19.63
CA ASP A 304 12.18 5.92 -20.59
C ASP A 304 11.32 6.96 -19.88
N MET A 305 10.56 6.58 -18.83
CA MET A 305 9.75 7.51 -18.05
C MET A 305 10.59 8.66 -17.47
N TYR A 306 11.75 8.35 -16.88
CA TYR A 306 12.64 9.33 -16.25
C TYR A 306 13.22 10.33 -17.26
N GLN A 307 13.65 9.84 -18.42
CA GLN A 307 14.21 10.66 -19.50
C GLN A 307 13.12 11.46 -20.24
N LYS A 308 12.09 10.78 -20.74
CA LYS A 308 10.98 11.36 -21.52
C LYS A 308 10.28 12.47 -20.76
N HIS A 309 10.08 12.30 -19.45
CA HIS A 309 9.38 13.28 -18.61
C HIS A 309 10.31 14.20 -17.81
N ARG A 310 11.63 14.13 -18.04
CA ARG A 310 12.66 15.02 -17.47
C ARG A 310 12.58 15.10 -15.93
N PHE A 311 12.46 13.96 -15.26
CA PHE A 311 12.27 13.88 -13.80
C PHE A 311 13.31 14.70 -13.02
N ALA A 312 14.59 14.56 -13.37
CA ALA A 312 15.70 15.27 -12.72
C ALA A 312 15.53 16.79 -12.77
N GLU A 313 15.11 17.32 -13.92
CA GLU A 313 14.97 18.76 -14.11
C GLU A 313 13.76 19.34 -13.38
N ARG A 314 12.76 18.50 -13.12
CA ARG A 314 11.59 18.84 -12.31
C ARG A 314 11.85 18.73 -10.81
N GLY A 315 13.04 18.27 -10.41
CA GLY A 315 13.36 17.99 -9.01
C GLY A 315 12.59 16.78 -8.45
N TRP A 316 12.13 15.87 -9.32
CA TRP A 316 11.46 14.64 -8.89
C TRP A 316 12.48 13.53 -8.68
N HIS A 317 12.20 12.67 -7.70
CA HIS A 317 13.11 11.62 -7.27
C HIS A 317 12.58 10.24 -7.66
N MET A 318 13.50 9.33 -7.99
CA MET A 318 13.19 7.92 -8.15
C MET A 318 13.65 7.15 -6.91
N TYR A 319 12.71 6.54 -6.21
CA TYR A 319 12.99 5.61 -5.12
C TYR A 319 13.05 4.19 -5.70
N ASP A 320 14.25 3.80 -6.15
CA ASP A 320 14.47 2.59 -6.95
C ASP A 320 14.52 1.29 -6.12
N VAL A 321 13.34 0.87 -5.66
CA VAL A 321 13.18 -0.41 -4.95
C VAL A 321 13.17 -1.62 -5.88
N SER A 322 12.97 -1.44 -7.19
CA SER A 322 13.10 -2.51 -8.19
C SER A 322 14.51 -3.09 -8.21
N ASN A 323 15.52 -2.23 -8.35
CA ASN A 323 16.92 -2.66 -8.32
C ASN A 323 17.30 -3.27 -6.96
N LEU A 324 16.84 -2.66 -5.87
CA LEU A 324 17.07 -3.18 -4.51
C LEU A 324 16.55 -4.61 -4.33
N THR A 325 15.29 -4.85 -4.69
CA THR A 325 14.63 -6.14 -4.48
C THR A 325 15.15 -7.22 -5.41
N ALA A 326 15.50 -6.88 -6.65
CA ALA A 326 16.18 -7.78 -7.56
C ALA A 326 17.56 -8.19 -7.03
N ASN A 327 18.34 -7.22 -6.53
CA ASN A 327 19.65 -7.50 -5.94
C ASN A 327 19.56 -8.38 -4.70
N TRP A 328 18.57 -8.17 -3.82
CA TRP A 328 18.36 -9.04 -2.67
C TRP A 328 18.07 -10.48 -3.09
N LYS A 329 17.24 -10.66 -4.12
CA LYS A 329 16.91 -11.99 -4.64
C LYS A 329 18.09 -12.68 -5.31
N VAL A 330 18.92 -11.96 -6.09
CA VAL A 330 20.12 -12.51 -6.72
C VAL A 330 21.13 -13.00 -5.67
N LYS A 331 21.29 -12.26 -4.58
CA LYS A 331 22.27 -12.57 -3.54
C LYS A 331 21.82 -13.64 -2.55
N ASP A 332 20.63 -14.23 -2.76
CA ASP A 332 19.93 -15.06 -1.76
C ASP A 332 19.95 -14.41 -0.36
N MET A 333 19.97 -13.08 -0.33
CA MET A 333 19.75 -12.34 0.91
C MET A 333 18.28 -12.53 1.26
N LYS A 334 17.95 -12.50 2.55
CA LYS A 334 16.61 -12.69 3.15
C LYS A 334 15.54 -11.70 2.65
N CYS A 335 15.32 -11.63 1.35
CA CYS A 335 14.15 -11.07 0.69
C CYS A 335 13.03 -12.07 0.93
N SER A 336 12.50 -12.03 2.14
CA SER A 336 11.47 -12.94 2.56
C SER A 336 10.12 -12.34 2.18
N PHE A 337 9.34 -13.13 1.45
CA PHE A 337 7.99 -12.77 1.08
C PHE A 337 7.04 -13.22 2.19
N MET A 338 5.92 -12.51 2.31
CA MET A 338 4.78 -13.00 3.05
C MET A 338 4.18 -14.24 2.37
N TRP A 339 3.21 -14.86 3.04
CA TRP A 339 2.52 -16.07 2.61
C TRP A 339 1.96 -16.04 1.19
N ASP A 340 1.60 -14.87 0.69
CA ASP A 340 0.98 -14.71 -0.61
C ASP A 340 1.97 -14.57 -1.76
N ASN A 341 3.28 -14.55 -1.48
CA ASN A 341 4.36 -14.39 -2.47
C ASN A 341 4.40 -13.03 -3.19
N PHE A 342 3.55 -12.08 -2.81
CA PHE A 342 3.47 -10.75 -3.41
C PHE A 342 3.91 -9.64 -2.46
N HIS A 343 3.60 -9.77 -1.17
CA HIS A 343 4.01 -8.83 -0.15
C HIS A 343 5.37 -9.21 0.43
N TYR A 344 6.12 -8.20 0.83
CA TYR A 344 7.40 -8.35 1.51
C TYR A 344 7.16 -8.48 3.00
N ASP A 345 7.96 -9.29 3.68
CA ASP A 345 7.90 -9.40 5.13
C ASP A 345 8.25 -8.06 5.83
N LEU A 346 8.06 -8.02 7.15
CA LEU A 346 8.32 -6.79 7.89
C LEU A 346 9.81 -6.38 7.91
N PRO A 347 10.80 -7.30 8.09
CA PRO A 347 12.22 -6.97 7.91
C PRO A 347 12.52 -6.23 6.60
N SER A 348 11.97 -6.71 5.48
CA SER A 348 12.12 -6.06 4.18
C SER A 348 11.47 -4.66 4.15
N ASN A 349 10.27 -4.51 4.72
CA ASN A 349 9.62 -3.20 4.84
C ASN A 349 10.39 -2.23 5.76
N ASN A 350 10.99 -2.72 6.84
CA ASN A 350 11.88 -1.92 7.69
C ASN A 350 13.10 -1.45 6.89
N ALA A 351 13.71 -2.33 6.08
CA ALA A 351 14.82 -1.96 5.21
C ALA A 351 14.42 -0.91 4.15
N PHE A 352 13.22 -1.04 3.55
CA PHE A 352 12.67 0.00 2.68
C PHE A 352 12.54 1.33 3.43
N ASN A 353 11.96 1.32 4.63
CA ASN A 353 11.79 2.53 5.43
C ASN A 353 13.10 3.18 5.86
N LYS A 354 14.14 2.40 6.17
CA LYS A 354 15.48 2.96 6.46
C LYS A 354 16.04 3.72 5.27
N LEU A 355 15.96 3.14 4.07
CA LEU A 355 16.39 3.80 2.84
C LEU A 355 15.55 5.04 2.54
N LEU A 356 14.23 4.94 2.70
CA LEU A 356 13.33 6.08 2.51
C LEU A 356 13.67 7.21 3.48
N LEU A 357 13.81 6.94 4.79
CA LEU A 357 14.14 7.96 5.79
C LEU A 357 15.49 8.63 5.51
N ARG A 358 16.48 7.87 5.05
CA ARG A 358 17.76 8.42 4.60
C ARG A 358 17.58 9.35 3.41
N ASP A 359 16.78 8.96 2.43
CA ASP A 359 16.59 9.76 1.22
C ASP A 359 15.71 11.01 1.48
N LEU A 360 14.74 10.93 2.40
CA LEU A 360 13.86 12.06 2.76
C LEU A 360 14.53 13.07 3.70
N PHE A 361 15.37 12.60 4.63
CA PHE A 361 15.86 13.41 5.75
C PHE A 361 17.39 13.45 5.88
N GLY A 362 18.13 12.70 5.07
CA GLY A 362 19.60 12.63 5.14
C GLY A 362 20.13 11.90 6.38
N VAL A 363 19.32 11.06 7.02
CA VAL A 363 19.66 10.39 8.29
C VAL A 363 19.72 8.87 8.12
N ASP A 364 20.76 8.26 8.68
CA ASP A 364 20.87 6.81 8.74
C ASP A 364 20.24 6.30 10.04
N VAL A 365 19.18 5.49 9.91
CA VAL A 365 18.41 4.97 11.03
C VAL A 365 18.80 3.51 11.25
N GLN A 366 19.38 3.22 12.42
CA GLN A 366 19.88 1.90 12.77
C GLN A 366 18.79 0.85 13.03
#